data_AF-A0A3A6CG51-F1
#
_entry.id   AF-A0A3A6CG51-F1
#
_cell.length_a   1.000
_cell.length_b   1.000
_cell.length_c   1.000
_cell.angle_alpha   90.00
_cell.angle_beta   90.00
_cell.angle_gamma   90.00
#
_symmetry.space_group_name_H-M   'P 1'
#
loop_
_entity.id
_entity.type
_entity.pdbx_description
1 polymer ?
#
loop_
_entity_poly.entity_id
_entity_poly.type
_entity_poly.pdbx_seq_one_letter_code
_entity_poly.pdbx_strand_id
1 'polypeptide(L)'
;MRAKQLSTCERIAAQNGVGAATVKRAEKYAKGVDAAEDAVPGAREEILTGRIKATDAEITALAKTPKAEIPAALAELRKPKQERQPRKAETASSKQTLSEISKSIQGHQRQLTTEERTSLKASIDNRYQERAVANGSLMMCEVQGAKEDFIRRWNSIFKEYPDVFEDSDCRKTIHDLIEDTIQYLLTVKEKTL
;
A
#
# COMPACT_ATOMS: atom_id res chain seq x y z
N MET A 1 2.37 35.89 10.89
CA MET A 1 1.73 34.56 10.70
C MET A 1 0.22 34.73 10.80
N ARG A 2 -0.55 34.56 9.71
CA ARG A 2 -2.02 34.52 9.81
C ARG A 2 -2.42 33.16 10.38
N ALA A 3 -3.09 33.14 11.53
CA ALA A 3 -3.66 31.91 12.06
C ALA A 3 -4.63 31.31 11.03
N LYS A 4 -4.39 30.06 10.62
CA LYS A 4 -5.28 29.34 9.71
C LYS A 4 -6.63 29.19 10.41
N GLN A 5 -7.66 29.89 9.93
CA GLN A 5 -9.01 29.72 10.46
C GLN A 5 -9.46 28.29 10.16
N LEU A 6 -9.57 27.49 11.22
CA LEU A 6 -10.12 26.13 11.14
C LEU A 6 -11.60 26.21 10.79
N SER A 7 -12.05 25.36 9.88
CA SER A 7 -13.48 25.19 9.60
C SER A 7 -14.19 24.63 10.83
N THR A 8 -15.51 24.84 10.91
CA THR A 8 -16.33 24.35 12.03
C THR A 8 -16.15 22.84 12.26
N CYS A 9 -16.07 22.05 11.18
CA CYS A 9 -15.80 20.61 11.26
C CYS A 9 -14.43 20.29 11.84
N GLU A 10 -13.38 21.03 11.47
CA GLU A 10 -12.01 20.81 11.97
C GLU A 10 -11.87 21.20 13.44
N ARG A 11 -12.57 22.26 13.87
CA ARG A 11 -12.61 22.65 15.29
C ARG A 11 -13.30 21.59 16.15
N ILE A 12 -14.46 21.09 15.71
CA ILE A 12 -15.18 20.01 16.42
C ILE A 12 -14.35 18.72 16.44
N ALA A 13 -13.70 18.40 15.32
CA ALA A 13 -12.82 17.25 15.20
C ALA A 13 -11.68 17.29 16.22
N ALA A 14 -10.98 18.43 16.30
CA ALA A 14 -9.90 18.64 17.27
C ALA A 14 -10.38 18.56 18.73
N GLN A 15 -11.55 19.11 19.06
CA GLN A 15 -12.13 19.05 20.40
C GLN A 15 -12.49 17.64 20.85
N ASN A 16 -12.90 16.77 19.92
CA ASN A 16 -13.32 15.41 20.22
C ASN A 16 -12.23 14.36 19.93
N GLY A 17 -11.02 14.78 19.57
CA GLY A 17 -9.93 13.86 19.23
C GLY A 17 -10.19 12.98 18.00
N VAL A 18 -11.06 13.42 17.08
CA VAL A 18 -11.42 12.66 15.86
C VAL A 18 -10.98 13.40 14.60
N GLY A 19 -10.99 12.73 13.44
CA GLY A 19 -10.74 13.38 12.15
C GLY A 19 -11.96 14.14 11.62
N ALA A 20 -11.74 15.21 10.83
CA ALA A 20 -12.82 15.99 10.21
C ALA A 20 -13.75 15.15 9.30
N ALA A 21 -13.24 14.07 8.69
CA ALA A 21 -14.06 13.14 7.92
C ALA A 21 -15.06 12.38 8.79
N THR A 22 -14.69 12.03 10.03
CA THR A 22 -15.59 11.37 10.98
C THR A 22 -16.72 12.29 11.40
N VAL A 23 -16.43 13.58 11.65
CA VAL A 23 -17.45 14.59 11.95
C VAL A 23 -18.46 14.72 10.80
N LYS A 24 -17.97 14.79 9.55
CA LYS A 24 -18.84 14.85 8.36
C LYS A 24 -19.70 13.60 8.16
N ARG A 25 -19.19 12.41 8.52
CA ARG A 25 -19.98 11.17 8.47
C ARG A 25 -21.06 11.14 9.55
N ALA A 26 -20.70 11.50 10.78
CA ALA A 26 -21.64 11.59 11.89
C ALA A 26 -22.77 12.59 11.61
N GLU A 27 -22.45 13.74 11.00
CA GLU A 27 -23.45 14.73 10.58
C GLU A 27 -24.45 14.16 9.56
N LYS A 28 -23.96 13.42 8.55
CA LYS A 28 -24.81 12.79 7.54
C LYS A 28 -25.70 11.71 8.12
N TYR A 29 -25.16 10.92 9.06
CA TYR A 29 -25.92 9.90 9.78
C TYR A 29 -27.01 10.54 10.63
N ALA A 30 -26.69 11.57 11.41
CA ALA A 30 -27.64 12.31 12.23
C ALA A 30 -28.82 12.85 11.40
N LYS A 31 -28.55 13.48 10.25
CA LYS A 31 -29.59 13.94 9.32
C LYS A 31 -30.51 12.82 8.84
N GLY A 32 -29.98 11.61 8.65
CA GLY A 32 -30.76 10.43 8.29
C GLY A 32 -31.67 9.95 9.41
N VAL A 33 -31.18 10.00 10.66
CA VAL A 33 -31.95 9.68 11.86
C VAL A 33 -33.05 10.71 12.10
N ASP A 34 -32.75 12.00 11.95
CA ASP A 34 -33.74 13.08 12.12
C ASP A 34 -34.85 12.97 11.06
N ALA A 35 -34.48 12.68 9.80
CA ALA A 35 -35.46 12.46 8.74
C ALA A 35 -36.37 11.23 9.01
N ALA A 36 -35.84 10.21 9.68
CA ALA A 36 -36.63 9.04 10.09
C ALA A 36 -37.62 9.39 11.21
N GLU A 37 -37.18 10.16 12.21
CA GLU A 37 -38.02 10.62 13.33
C GLU A 37 -39.14 11.55 12.87
N ASP A 38 -38.82 12.51 11.98
CA ASP A 38 -39.79 13.43 11.39
C ASP A 38 -40.91 12.70 10.63
N ALA A 39 -40.57 11.58 9.97
CA ALA A 39 -41.53 10.80 9.19
C ALA A 39 -42.27 9.75 10.04
N VAL A 40 -41.61 9.20 11.06
CA VAL A 40 -42.14 8.18 11.96
C VAL A 40 -41.63 8.44 13.37
N PRO A 41 -42.44 9.06 14.25
CA PRO A 41 -42.04 9.28 15.64
C PRO A 41 -41.63 7.99 16.35
N GLY A 42 -40.51 8.01 17.08
CA GLY A 42 -39.91 6.85 17.72
C GLY A 42 -38.89 6.08 16.86
N ALA A 43 -38.75 6.40 15.57
CA ALA A 43 -37.76 5.78 14.69
C ALA A 43 -36.33 6.01 15.18
N ARG A 44 -36.03 7.18 15.75
CA ARG A 44 -34.70 7.50 16.29
C ARG A 44 -34.29 6.52 17.39
N GLU A 45 -35.20 6.22 18.31
CA GLU A 45 -34.92 5.28 19.40
C GLU A 45 -34.69 3.87 18.86
N GLU A 46 -35.51 3.42 17.91
CA GLU A 46 -35.35 2.09 17.31
C GLU A 46 -34.04 1.93 16.54
N ILE A 47 -33.57 2.98 15.86
CA ILE A 47 -32.27 3.00 15.16
C ILE A 47 -31.12 2.98 16.17
N LEU A 48 -31.14 3.88 17.16
CA LEU A 48 -30.03 4.02 18.12
C LEU A 48 -29.92 2.85 19.11
N THR A 49 -31.04 2.19 19.43
CA THR A 49 -31.05 0.98 20.27
C THR A 49 -30.72 -0.30 19.48
N GLY A 50 -30.56 -0.20 18.15
CA GLY A 50 -30.22 -1.34 17.29
C GLY A 50 -31.38 -2.31 17.01
N ARG A 51 -32.63 -1.93 17.35
CA ARG A 51 -33.83 -2.69 16.94
C ARG A 51 -33.96 -2.69 15.41
N ILE A 52 -33.64 -1.55 14.78
CA ILE A 52 -33.48 -1.46 13.33
C ILE A 52 -32.00 -1.69 13.00
N LYS A 53 -31.68 -2.89 12.49
CA LYS A 53 -30.35 -3.24 11.98
C LYS A 53 -30.13 -2.64 10.59
N ALA A 54 -29.98 -1.32 10.52
CA ALA A 54 -29.64 -0.58 9.30
C ALA A 54 -28.16 -0.15 9.33
N THR A 55 -27.53 -0.16 8.17
CA THR A 55 -26.17 0.36 7.96
C THR A 55 -26.17 1.89 7.88
N ASP A 56 -25.03 2.51 8.16
CA ASP A 56 -24.87 3.97 8.08
C ASP A 56 -25.29 4.55 6.72
N ALA A 57 -25.07 3.79 5.63
CA ALA A 57 -25.46 4.18 4.29
C ALA A 57 -26.99 4.16 4.11
N GLU A 58 -27.67 3.14 4.66
CA GLU A 58 -29.13 3.03 4.62
C GLU A 58 -29.79 4.15 5.44
N ILE A 59 -29.24 4.47 6.62
CA ILE A 59 -29.74 5.59 7.44
C ILE A 59 -29.48 6.93 6.75
N THR A 60 -28.28 7.17 6.22
CA THR A 60 -27.95 8.40 5.49
C THR A 60 -28.83 8.59 4.24
N ALA A 61 -29.25 7.50 3.59
CA ALA A 61 -30.14 7.55 2.44
C ALA A 61 -31.55 8.05 2.78
N LEU A 62 -32.01 7.88 4.03
CA LEU A 62 -33.32 8.39 4.47
C LEU A 62 -33.39 9.92 4.37
N ALA A 63 -32.29 10.63 4.64
CA ALA A 63 -32.23 12.09 4.48
C ALA A 63 -32.40 12.57 3.04
N LYS A 64 -32.17 11.71 2.05
CA LYS A 64 -32.35 11.99 0.62
C LYS A 64 -33.65 11.43 0.06
N THR A 65 -34.31 10.54 0.80
CA THR A 65 -35.55 9.91 0.38
C THR A 65 -36.69 10.92 0.55
N PRO A 66 -37.62 11.05 -0.41
CA PRO A 66 -38.79 11.90 -0.25
C PRO A 66 -39.56 11.56 1.03
N LYS A 67 -40.01 12.57 1.79
CA LYS A 67 -40.66 12.38 3.11
C LYS A 67 -41.81 11.37 3.08
N ALA A 68 -42.56 11.30 1.98
CA ALA A 68 -43.67 10.35 1.79
C ALA A 68 -43.23 8.88 1.70
N GLU A 69 -41.99 8.61 1.31
CA GLU A 69 -41.45 7.26 1.10
C GLU A 69 -40.58 6.76 2.27
N ILE A 70 -40.21 7.66 3.20
CA ILE A 70 -39.41 7.32 4.39
C ILE A 70 -40.11 6.27 5.29
N PRO A 71 -41.43 6.32 5.55
CA PRO A 71 -42.09 5.31 6.38
C PRO A 71 -42.01 3.90 5.77
N ALA A 72 -42.22 3.79 4.45
CA ALA A 72 -42.08 2.52 3.72
C ALA A 72 -40.62 2.04 3.72
N ALA A 73 -39.67 2.97 3.60
CA ALA A 73 -38.25 2.70 3.71
C ALA A 73 -37.85 2.10 5.05
N LEU A 74 -38.37 2.68 6.12
CA LEU A 74 -38.08 2.25 7.48
C LEU A 74 -38.75 0.91 7.79
N ALA A 75 -39.97 0.68 7.30
CA ALA A 75 -40.67 -0.61 7.43
C ALA A 75 -39.89 -1.76 6.77
N GLU A 76 -39.31 -1.54 5.59
CA GLU A 76 -38.41 -2.51 4.96
C GLU A 76 -37.13 -2.75 5.80
N LEU A 77 -36.56 -1.70 6.40
CA LEU A 77 -35.39 -1.83 7.28
C LEU A 77 -35.70 -2.52 8.62
N ARG A 78 -36.96 -2.63 9.04
CA ARG A 78 -37.36 -3.43 10.21
C ARG A 78 -37.35 -4.93 9.94
N LYS A 79 -37.50 -5.36 8.68
CA LYS A 79 -37.42 -6.78 8.31
C LYS A 79 -36.00 -7.32 8.53
N PRO A 80 -35.81 -8.61 8.86
CA PRO A 80 -34.47 -9.19 8.98
C PRO A 80 -33.74 -9.12 7.62
N LYS A 81 -32.41 -8.91 7.65
CA LYS A 81 -31.58 -8.65 6.46
C LYS A 81 -31.69 -9.71 5.36
N GLN A 82 -32.09 -10.94 5.71
CA GLN A 82 -32.29 -12.06 4.80
C GLN A 82 -33.62 -12.01 4.02
N GLU A 83 -34.62 -11.27 4.52
CA GLU A 83 -35.96 -11.12 3.92
C GLU A 83 -36.18 -9.74 3.26
N ARG A 84 -35.24 -8.81 3.43
CA ARG A 84 -35.33 -7.49 2.80
C ARG A 84 -35.21 -7.65 1.29
N GLN A 85 -36.12 -7.03 0.54
CA GLN A 85 -35.87 -6.85 -0.89
C GLN A 85 -34.58 -6.03 -1.04
N PRO A 86 -33.64 -6.43 -1.90
CA PRO A 86 -32.47 -5.63 -2.18
C PRO A 86 -32.97 -4.31 -2.75
N ARG A 87 -32.96 -3.26 -1.92
CA ARG A 87 -33.21 -1.90 -2.40
C ARG A 87 -32.20 -1.67 -3.49
N LYS A 88 -32.69 -1.42 -4.70
CA LYS A 88 -31.91 -0.75 -5.72
C LYS A 88 -31.45 0.55 -5.09
N ALA A 89 -30.25 0.54 -4.50
CA ALA A 89 -29.37 1.68 -4.66
C ALA A 89 -29.48 2.05 -6.15
N GLU A 90 -29.68 3.33 -6.45
CA GLU A 90 -29.55 3.82 -7.81
C GLU A 90 -28.12 3.60 -8.29
N THR A 91 -27.88 2.37 -8.67
CA THR A 91 -26.83 1.86 -9.51
C THR A 91 -27.54 0.89 -10.45
N ALA A 92 -28.65 1.35 -11.04
CA ALA A 92 -29.24 0.74 -12.24
C ALA A 92 -28.30 0.87 -13.46
N SER A 93 -27.16 1.56 -13.30
CA SER A 93 -25.98 1.46 -14.15
C SER A 93 -24.90 0.57 -13.51
N SER A 94 -25.26 -0.61 -12.99
CA SER A 94 -24.26 -1.50 -12.36
C SER A 94 -24.43 -2.99 -12.65
N LYS A 95 -25.58 -3.48 -13.13
CA LYS A 95 -25.66 -4.89 -13.59
C LYS A 95 -25.14 -5.10 -15.01
N GLN A 96 -25.42 -4.18 -15.94
CA GLN A 96 -24.83 -4.24 -17.29
C GLN A 96 -23.33 -3.95 -17.23
N THR A 97 -22.95 -3.03 -16.35
CA THR A 97 -21.57 -2.65 -16.05
C THR A 97 -20.82 -3.74 -15.28
N LEU A 98 -21.41 -4.53 -14.36
CA LEU A 98 -20.63 -5.60 -13.70
C LEU A 98 -20.24 -6.72 -14.66
N SER A 99 -21.05 -7.04 -15.66
CA SER A 99 -20.67 -7.99 -16.72
C SER A 99 -19.55 -7.43 -17.59
N GLU A 100 -19.66 -6.16 -18.00
CA GLU A 100 -18.62 -5.48 -18.79
C GLU A 100 -17.33 -5.24 -17.99
N ILE A 101 -17.46 -4.89 -16.71
CA ILE A 101 -16.37 -4.73 -15.74
C ILE A 101 -15.77 -6.09 -15.41
N SER A 102 -16.53 -7.18 -15.27
CA SER A 102 -15.97 -8.53 -15.14
C SER A 102 -15.20 -8.93 -16.39
N LYS A 103 -15.69 -8.64 -17.59
CA LYS A 103 -14.96 -8.88 -18.86
C LYS A 103 -13.75 -7.95 -19.02
N SER A 104 -13.78 -6.76 -18.43
CA SER A 104 -12.69 -5.77 -18.46
C SER A 104 -11.61 -6.04 -17.41
N ILE A 105 -12.00 -6.53 -16.22
CA ILE A 105 -11.11 -6.88 -15.08
C ILE A 105 -10.53 -8.29 -15.26
N GLN A 106 -11.29 -9.22 -15.82
CA GLN A 106 -10.77 -10.49 -16.31
C GLN A 106 -10.04 -10.17 -17.61
N GLY A 107 -8.86 -9.54 -17.47
CA GLY A 107 -8.05 -9.01 -18.56
C GLY A 107 -8.10 -9.96 -19.72
N HIS A 108 -8.58 -9.45 -20.87
CA HIS A 108 -8.91 -10.22 -22.07
C HIS A 108 -8.11 -11.50 -22.09
N GLN A 109 -8.76 -12.64 -21.80
CA GLN A 109 -8.16 -13.94 -22.03
C GLN A 109 -8.19 -14.17 -23.55
N ARG A 110 -7.51 -13.29 -24.29
CA ARG A 110 -7.25 -13.44 -25.71
C ARG A 110 -6.44 -14.72 -25.80
N GLN A 111 -6.97 -15.69 -26.52
CA GLN A 111 -6.18 -16.86 -26.86
C GLN A 111 -5.00 -16.35 -27.68
N LEU A 112 -3.79 -16.53 -27.14
CA LEU A 112 -2.55 -16.14 -27.82
C LEU A 112 -2.53 -16.80 -29.20
N THR A 113 -2.25 -16.02 -30.24
CA THR A 113 -2.03 -16.55 -31.59
C THR A 113 -0.83 -17.52 -31.57
N THR A 114 -0.70 -18.35 -32.59
CA THR A 114 0.44 -19.27 -32.70
C THR A 114 1.78 -18.51 -32.67
N GLU A 115 1.85 -17.33 -33.28
CA GLU A 115 3.06 -16.49 -33.22
C GLU A 115 3.30 -15.93 -31.81
N GLU A 116 2.26 -15.43 -31.14
CA GLU A 116 2.35 -14.91 -29.78
C GLU A 116 2.78 -16.01 -28.80
N ARG A 117 2.25 -17.24 -28.94
CA ARG A 117 2.68 -18.40 -28.14
C ARG A 117 4.13 -18.76 -28.39
N THR A 118 4.57 -18.72 -29.65
CA THR A 118 5.96 -19.03 -30.03
C THR A 118 6.92 -17.98 -29.50
N SER A 119 6.55 -16.69 -29.57
CA SER A 119 7.29 -15.58 -28.98
C SER A 119 7.36 -15.69 -27.45
N LEU A 120 6.23 -16.01 -26.80
CA LEU A 120 6.18 -16.22 -25.35
C LEU A 120 7.06 -17.40 -24.92
N LYS A 121 7.03 -18.49 -25.69
CA LYS A 121 7.85 -19.69 -25.49
C LYS A 121 9.34 -19.34 -25.59
N ALA A 122 9.76 -18.65 -26.64
CA ALA A 122 11.14 -18.19 -26.81
C ALA A 122 11.59 -17.24 -25.67
N SER A 123 10.70 -16.37 -25.20
CA SER A 123 10.98 -15.47 -24.08
C SER A 123 11.09 -16.19 -22.73
N ILE A 124 10.28 -17.24 -22.51
CA ILE A 124 10.39 -18.13 -21.36
C ILE A 124 11.70 -18.92 -21.44
N ASP A 125 12.00 -19.52 -22.58
CA ASP A 125 13.22 -20.30 -22.78
C ASP A 125 14.47 -19.41 -22.59
N ASN A 126 14.43 -18.13 -23.00
CA ASN A 126 15.51 -17.15 -22.71
C ASN A 126 15.65 -16.82 -21.21
N ARG A 127 14.56 -16.79 -20.44
CA ARG A 127 14.63 -16.58 -18.98
C ARG A 127 15.24 -17.77 -18.23
N TYR A 128 15.16 -18.97 -18.80
CA TYR A 128 15.76 -20.19 -18.27
C TYR A 128 17.05 -20.60 -18.99
N GLN A 129 17.48 -19.84 -20.00
CA GLN A 129 18.87 -19.88 -20.43
C GLN A 129 19.70 -19.41 -19.24
N GLU A 130 20.60 -20.29 -18.81
CA GLU A 130 21.60 -20.02 -17.79
C GLU A 130 22.20 -18.64 -18.07
N ARG A 131 21.92 -17.67 -17.19
CA ARG A 131 22.32 -16.26 -17.32
C ARG A 131 23.74 -16.27 -17.81
N ALA A 132 23.96 -15.88 -19.07
CA ALA A 132 25.18 -16.15 -19.84
C ALA A 132 26.36 -16.12 -18.89
N VAL A 133 26.98 -17.31 -18.65
CA VAL A 133 28.01 -17.54 -17.63
C VAL A 133 28.84 -16.29 -17.55
N ALA A 134 28.67 -15.55 -16.46
CA ALA A 134 29.07 -14.16 -16.41
C ALA A 134 30.53 -14.12 -16.87
N ASN A 135 30.79 -13.48 -18.02
CA ASN A 135 32.10 -13.55 -18.64
C ASN A 135 33.09 -12.77 -17.78
N GLY A 136 34.39 -13.12 -17.82
CA GLY A 136 35.39 -12.46 -16.96
C GLY A 136 35.36 -10.92 -17.02
N SER A 137 34.94 -10.36 -18.17
CA SER A 137 34.71 -8.93 -18.37
C SER A 137 33.60 -8.35 -17.48
N LEU A 138 32.47 -9.06 -17.31
CA LEU A 138 31.35 -8.61 -16.47
C LEU A 138 31.70 -8.62 -14.97
N MET A 139 32.59 -9.50 -14.51
CA MET A 139 33.03 -9.53 -13.09
C MET A 139 34.09 -8.49 -12.77
N MET A 140 34.62 -7.76 -13.74
CA MET A 140 35.61 -6.71 -13.44
C MET A 140 35.04 -5.61 -12.55
N CYS A 141 33.73 -5.32 -12.64
CA CYS A 141 33.05 -4.40 -11.73
C CYS A 141 33.07 -4.89 -10.27
N GLU A 142 32.94 -6.20 -10.05
CA GLU A 142 33.01 -6.80 -8.71
C GLU A 142 34.43 -6.71 -8.14
N VAL A 143 35.45 -6.99 -8.96
CA VAL A 143 36.86 -6.84 -8.58
C VAL A 143 37.19 -5.38 -8.24
N GLN A 144 36.66 -4.43 -9.03
CA GLN A 144 36.81 -3.00 -8.76
C GLN A 144 36.10 -2.60 -7.45
N GLY A 145 34.87 -3.05 -7.24
CA GLY A 145 34.11 -2.78 -6.02
C GLY A 145 34.84 -3.30 -4.77
N ALA A 146 35.37 -4.52 -4.83
CA ALA A 146 36.16 -5.09 -3.74
C ALA A 146 37.40 -4.24 -3.38
N LYS A 147 38.11 -3.72 -4.39
CA LYS A 147 39.26 -2.81 -4.19
C LYS A 147 38.84 -1.53 -3.48
N GLU A 148 37.75 -0.91 -3.94
CA GLU A 148 37.25 0.35 -3.38
C GLU A 148 36.75 0.16 -1.94
N ASP A 149 36.05 -0.93 -1.66
CA ASP A 149 35.55 -1.25 -0.32
C ASP A 149 36.67 -1.52 0.69
N PHE A 150 37.74 -2.21 0.27
CA PHE A 150 38.94 -2.39 1.10
C PHE A 150 39.51 -1.03 1.53
N ILE A 151 39.80 -0.15 0.58
CA ILE A 151 40.37 1.18 0.82
C ILE A 151 39.44 1.99 1.74
N ARG A 152 38.14 1.99 1.46
CA ARG A 152 37.15 2.74 2.23
C ARG A 152 37.09 2.29 3.68
N ARG A 153 37.05 0.97 3.92
CA ARG A 153 36.99 0.40 5.29
C ARG A 153 38.24 0.73 6.08
N TRP A 154 39.42 0.55 5.50
CA TRP A 154 40.70 0.83 6.15
C TRP A 154 40.84 2.32 6.49
N ASN A 155 40.53 3.21 5.55
CA ASN A 155 40.54 4.64 5.80
C ASN A 155 39.55 5.07 6.89
N SER A 156 38.39 4.41 6.98
CA SER A 156 37.40 4.70 8.04
C SER A 156 37.95 4.28 9.41
N ILE A 157 38.53 3.09 9.52
CA ILE A 157 39.13 2.58 10.76
C ILE A 157 40.25 3.50 11.24
N PHE A 158 41.19 3.85 10.36
CA PHE A 158 42.34 4.70 10.72
C PHE A 158 41.94 6.13 11.07
N LYS A 159 40.80 6.60 10.57
CA LYS A 159 40.24 7.91 10.93
C LYS A 159 39.53 7.87 12.28
N GLU A 160 38.79 6.79 12.57
CA GLU A 160 38.02 6.64 13.82
C GLU A 160 38.91 6.26 15.00
N TYR A 161 39.98 5.50 14.76
CA TYR A 161 40.90 4.97 15.76
C TYR A 161 42.35 5.28 15.35
N PRO A 162 42.83 6.53 15.49
CA PRO A 162 44.20 6.89 15.11
C PRO A 162 45.26 6.29 16.05
N ASP A 163 44.87 5.93 17.28
CA ASP A 163 45.69 5.30 18.32
C ASP A 163 46.20 3.90 17.93
N VAL A 164 45.59 3.26 16.92
CA VAL A 164 46.10 2.00 16.35
C VAL A 164 47.51 2.13 15.77
N PHE A 165 47.96 3.35 15.46
CA PHE A 165 49.34 3.64 15.06
C PHE A 165 50.26 3.97 16.23
N GLU A 166 49.74 4.18 17.43
CA GLU A 166 50.52 4.49 18.64
C GLU A 166 50.82 3.21 19.44
N ASP A 167 49.90 2.26 19.46
CA ASP A 167 50.09 0.96 20.11
C ASP A 167 51.02 0.03 19.29
N SER A 168 52.00 -0.59 19.95
CA SER A 168 53.00 -1.42 19.28
C SER A 168 52.44 -2.73 18.73
N ASP A 169 51.48 -3.33 19.42
CA ASP A 169 50.88 -4.59 19.03
C ASP A 169 49.88 -4.38 17.88
N CYS A 170 49.13 -3.28 17.92
CA CYS A 170 48.29 -2.83 16.80
C CYS A 170 49.12 -2.54 15.55
N ARG A 171 50.22 -1.77 15.68
CA ARG A 171 51.12 -1.51 14.53
C ARG A 171 51.66 -2.78 13.92
N LYS A 172 52.12 -3.72 14.75
CA LYS A 172 52.64 -5.02 14.28
C LYS A 172 51.55 -5.81 13.55
N THR A 173 50.36 -5.87 14.12
CA THR A 173 49.21 -6.56 13.49
C THR A 173 48.84 -5.93 12.15
N ILE A 174 48.78 -4.59 12.07
CA ILE A 174 48.51 -3.88 10.81
C ILE A 174 49.59 -4.17 9.77
N HIS A 175 50.86 -4.14 10.19
CA HIS A 175 51.98 -4.46 9.32
C HIS A 175 51.85 -5.87 8.74
N ASP A 176 51.60 -6.87 9.59
CA ASP A 176 51.46 -8.27 9.16
C ASP A 176 50.27 -8.43 8.18
N LEU A 177 49.14 -7.76 8.43
CA LEU A 177 47.99 -7.75 7.51
C LEU A 177 48.31 -7.11 6.14
N ILE A 178 49.13 -6.06 6.13
CA ILE A 178 49.58 -5.40 4.90
C ILE A 178 50.47 -6.33 4.10
N GLU A 179 51.47 -6.95 4.74
CA GLU A 179 52.39 -7.89 4.08
C GLU A 179 51.63 -9.08 3.48
N ASP A 180 50.70 -9.69 4.23
CA ASP A 180 49.85 -10.77 3.71
C ASP A 180 49.02 -10.33 2.49
N THR A 181 48.46 -9.12 2.53
CA THR A 181 47.68 -8.56 1.42
C THR A 181 48.57 -8.30 0.19
N ILE A 182 49.76 -7.74 0.39
CA ILE A 182 50.75 -7.50 -0.69
C ILE A 182 51.13 -8.83 -1.33
N GLN A 183 51.45 -9.85 -0.52
CA GLN A 183 51.86 -11.15 -1.03
C GLN A 183 50.77 -11.81 -1.88
N TYR A 184 49.50 -11.73 -1.44
CA TYR A 184 48.37 -12.19 -2.23
C TYR A 184 48.22 -11.42 -3.55
N LEU A 185 48.30 -10.09 -3.51
CA LEU A 185 48.18 -9.24 -4.70
C LEU A 185 49.31 -9.50 -5.71
N LEU A 186 50.52 -9.81 -5.26
CA LEU A 186 51.63 -10.22 -6.13
C LEU A 186 51.32 -11.55 -6.83
N THR A 187 50.80 -12.55 -6.12
CA THR A 187 50.37 -13.82 -6.72
C THR A 187 49.26 -13.64 -7.76
N VAL A 188 48.33 -12.70 -7.53
CA VAL A 188 47.31 -12.36 -8.54
C VAL A 188 47.93 -11.62 -9.72
N LYS A 189 48.85 -10.69 -9.48
CA LYS A 189 49.54 -9.91 -10.51
C LYS A 189 50.32 -10.80 -11.47
N GLU A 190 51.00 -11.83 -10.97
CA GLU A 190 51.70 -12.84 -11.79
C GLU A 190 50.77 -13.56 -12.78
N LYS A 191 49.47 -13.69 -12.47
CA LYS A 191 48.48 -14.29 -13.37
C LYS A 191 47.95 -13.33 -14.44
N THR A 192 48.30 -12.04 -14.33
CA THR A 192 47.86 -10.97 -15.24
C THR A 192 48.98 -10.47 -16.16
N LEU A 193 50.18 -11.05 -16.05
CA LEU A 193 51.36 -10.80 -16.87
C LEU A 193 51.56 -11.93 -17.88
#